data_AF-A0A7Y8TI24-F1
#
_entry.id   AF-A0A7Y8TI24-F1
#
_cell.length_a   1.000
_cell.length_b   1.000
_cell.length_c   1.000
_cell.angle_alpha   90.00
_cell.angle_beta   90.00
_cell.angle_gamma   90.00
#
_symmetry.space_group_name_H-M   'P 1'
#
loop_
_entity.id
_entity.type
_entity.pdbx_description
1 polymer ?
#
loop_
_entity_poly.entity_id
_entity_poly.type
_entity_poly.pdbx_seq_one_letter_code
_entity_poly.pdbx_strand_id
1 'polypeptide(L)'
;MANNEDIFKKIISHAKEYGFVFPSSEIYDGLSAVYDYGQYGVELKNNIKNYWWRAMVQYHENIVGIDSAIFMHPTIWKASGHVDAFSDPMIDNKDSKKRYRADVLVEDYAAKIEDKINKEVEKAAKRFGESFDEAQFRATNQRVVEYQAKITDALARLNKNLTDNDLAAVKQLIEELEIVCPVSGTKNWTEVRQFNLMFNTQMGSLSEDTNTIYLRPETAQGIFVNFLNVLKTGRMKVPFGIAQIGKAFRNEIVARQFIFRMREFEQMEMQFFVRPGTELDWFEKWKAERLAWHHSLGLGPENYRFHPHDKLAHYANAACDIEFKFPFGFKELEGIHSRTDFDLSAHQQYSGKKLQYFDPELNESYVPYVIETSIGLDRTFLAILSNAYTEEKLEDGSERVVLRIPPVLAPIKAAILPLIKKDGLPEKAREIMDSLKFDYQCQYDEKDAIGRRYRRQDAIGTPYCITVDHQTLEDNTVTIRERDSMLQERVNIDAVSEIIRKKIAVKL
;
A
#
# COMPACT_ATOMS: atom_id res chain seq x y z
N MET A 1 17.49 -17.36 -12.14
CA MET A 1 16.61 -16.36 -11.50
C MET A 1 15.33 -17.11 -11.19
N ALA A 2 14.94 -17.22 -9.92
CA ALA A 2 13.63 -17.77 -9.58
C ALA A 2 12.58 -16.93 -10.34
N ASN A 3 11.58 -17.58 -10.92
CA ASN A 3 10.47 -16.88 -11.56
C ASN A 3 9.88 -15.92 -10.52
N ASN A 4 9.67 -14.64 -10.84
CA ASN A 4 9.21 -13.67 -9.84
C ASN A 4 7.86 -14.08 -9.19
N GLU A 5 7.06 -14.87 -9.90
CA GLU A 5 5.86 -15.52 -9.35
C GLU A 5 6.16 -16.50 -8.20
N ASP A 6 7.27 -17.22 -8.27
CA ASP A 6 7.68 -18.17 -7.22
C ASP A 6 8.14 -17.41 -5.97
N ILE A 7 8.86 -16.30 -6.13
CA ILE A 7 9.21 -15.41 -5.01
C ILE A 7 7.95 -14.87 -4.34
N PHE A 8 6.95 -14.45 -5.12
CA PHE A 8 5.70 -13.96 -4.56
C PHE A 8 4.93 -15.04 -3.78
N LYS A 9 4.87 -16.28 -4.30
CA LYS A 9 4.27 -17.41 -3.57
C LYS A 9 5.00 -17.70 -2.25
N LYS A 10 6.33 -17.62 -2.24
CA LYS A 10 7.14 -17.77 -1.02
C LYS A 10 6.83 -16.68 0.00
N ILE A 11 6.71 -15.42 -0.43
CA ILE A 11 6.32 -14.30 0.45
C ILE A 11 4.93 -14.55 1.08
N ILE A 12 3.95 -15.00 0.29
CA ILE A 12 2.61 -15.33 0.80
C ILE A 12 2.68 -16.47 1.83
N SER A 13 3.43 -17.53 1.52
CA SER A 13 3.63 -18.67 2.44
C SER A 13 4.30 -18.22 3.74
N HIS A 14 5.35 -17.40 3.64
CA HIS A 14 6.06 -16.84 4.78
C HIS A 14 5.16 -15.97 5.65
N ALA A 15 4.36 -15.10 5.03
CA ALA A 15 3.42 -14.24 5.75
C ALA A 15 2.43 -15.05 6.60
N LYS A 16 1.95 -16.18 6.08
CA LYS A 16 1.06 -17.09 6.79
C LYS A 16 1.80 -17.89 7.87
N GLU A 17 2.91 -18.53 7.51
CA GLU A 17 3.66 -19.42 8.42
C GLU A 17 4.17 -18.69 9.67
N TYR A 18 4.64 -17.45 9.50
CA TYR A 18 5.23 -16.68 10.58
C TYR A 18 4.24 -15.78 11.32
N GLY A 19 2.97 -15.69 10.92
CA GLY A 19 1.95 -14.93 11.66
C GLY A 19 1.90 -13.44 11.34
N PHE A 20 2.08 -13.09 10.07
CA PHE A 20 1.85 -11.75 9.53
C PHE A 20 0.41 -11.61 9.00
N VAL A 21 -0.02 -12.47 8.08
CA VAL A 21 -1.31 -12.33 7.39
C VAL A 21 -1.96 -13.69 7.16
N PHE A 22 -3.26 -13.79 7.46
CA PHE A 22 -4.09 -14.98 7.29
C PHE A 22 -5.31 -14.67 6.41
N PRO A 23 -5.84 -15.64 5.64
CA PRO A 23 -7.17 -15.52 5.08
C PRO A 23 -8.22 -15.30 6.18
N SER A 24 -9.08 -14.28 6.03
CA SER A 24 -10.15 -14.04 7.00
C SER A 24 -11.07 -15.24 7.06
N SER A 25 -11.46 -15.65 8.26
CA SER A 25 -12.39 -16.77 8.47
C SER A 25 -11.90 -18.10 7.87
N GLU A 26 -10.58 -18.36 7.90
CA GLU A 26 -9.96 -19.53 7.26
C GLU A 26 -10.62 -20.88 7.61
N ILE A 27 -11.07 -21.06 8.86
CA ILE A 27 -11.74 -22.29 9.31
C ILE A 27 -13.14 -22.51 8.69
N TYR A 28 -13.68 -21.49 8.02
CA TYR A 28 -14.97 -21.49 7.30
C TYR A 28 -14.75 -21.32 5.79
N ASP A 29 -13.71 -21.96 5.25
CA ASP A 29 -13.27 -21.89 3.84
C ASP A 29 -12.70 -20.53 3.40
N GLY A 30 -12.61 -19.57 4.33
CA GLY A 30 -12.11 -18.24 4.09
C GLY A 30 -13.09 -17.32 3.35
N LEU A 31 -12.88 -16.01 3.50
CA LEU A 31 -13.61 -14.99 2.73
C LEU A 31 -12.70 -14.38 1.66
N SER A 32 -13.10 -14.49 0.40
CA SER A 32 -12.31 -14.01 -0.74
C SER A 32 -11.96 -12.52 -0.62
N ALA A 33 -10.68 -12.17 -0.80
CA ALA A 33 -10.15 -10.81 -0.73
C ALA A 33 -10.23 -10.13 0.66
N VAL A 34 -10.46 -10.90 1.71
CA VAL A 34 -10.51 -10.40 3.09
C VAL A 34 -9.47 -11.16 3.89
N TYR A 35 -8.66 -10.43 4.66
CA TYR A 35 -7.52 -10.99 5.37
C TYR A 35 -7.43 -10.43 6.78
N ASP A 36 -6.94 -11.27 7.69
CA ASP A 36 -6.63 -10.93 9.07
C ASP A 36 -5.12 -10.72 9.23
N TYR A 37 -4.73 -9.70 10.01
CA TYR A 37 -3.34 -9.47 10.36
C TYR A 37 -3.01 -10.16 11.69
N GLY A 38 -2.05 -11.10 11.67
CA GLY A 38 -1.58 -11.83 12.85
C GLY A 38 -0.72 -10.98 13.78
N GLN A 39 -0.12 -11.60 14.80
CA GLN A 39 0.60 -10.89 15.87
C GLN A 39 1.75 -10.02 15.37
N TYR A 40 2.48 -10.43 14.32
CA TYR A 40 3.56 -9.60 13.76
C TYR A 40 3.04 -8.68 12.65
N GLY A 41 1.95 -9.07 12.01
CA GLY A 41 1.27 -8.24 11.01
C GLY A 41 0.68 -6.98 11.61
N VAL A 42 -0.02 -7.10 12.74
CA VAL A 42 -0.62 -5.95 13.42
C VAL A 42 0.45 -4.98 13.93
N GLU A 43 1.57 -5.48 14.45
CA GLU A 43 2.69 -4.65 14.90
C GLU A 43 3.36 -3.91 13.75
N LEU A 44 3.67 -4.59 12.64
CA LEU A 44 4.23 -3.94 11.45
C LEU A 44 3.25 -2.90 10.90
N LYS A 45 1.96 -3.23 10.82
CA LYS A 45 0.92 -2.32 10.34
C LYS A 45 0.80 -1.07 11.22
N ASN A 46 0.82 -1.23 12.54
CA ASN A 46 0.82 -0.11 13.48
C ASN A 46 2.10 0.73 13.37
N ASN A 47 3.27 0.11 13.20
CA ASN A 47 4.53 0.83 13.01
C ASN A 47 4.52 1.67 11.72
N ILE A 48 3.97 1.14 10.62
CA ILE A 48 3.82 1.90 9.36
C ILE A 48 2.87 3.09 9.56
N LYS A 49 1.71 2.88 10.20
CA LYS A 49 0.77 3.97 10.53
C LYS A 49 1.42 5.05 11.37
N ASN A 50 2.14 4.68 12.42
CA ASN A 50 2.85 5.61 13.29
C ASN A 50 3.95 6.37 12.54
N TYR A 51 4.71 5.67 11.69
CA TYR A 51 5.77 6.29 10.88
C TYR A 51 5.20 7.32 9.90
N TRP A 52 4.09 6.99 9.22
CA TRP A 52 3.37 7.91 8.35
C TRP A 52 2.74 9.09 9.12
N TRP A 53 2.07 8.81 10.25
CA TRP A 53 1.41 9.85 11.05
C TRP A 53 2.41 10.88 11.60
N ARG A 54 3.59 10.42 12.01
CA ARG A 54 4.67 11.32 12.43
C ARG A 54 5.15 12.20 11.27
N ALA A 55 5.36 11.61 10.09
CA ALA A 55 5.75 12.36 8.91
C ALA A 55 4.73 13.43 8.54
N MET A 56 3.45 13.07 8.49
CA MET A 56 2.39 13.95 7.98
C MET A 56 1.87 14.94 9.00
N VAL A 57 1.73 14.54 10.27
CA VAL A 57 1.05 15.36 11.30
C VAL A 57 2.04 15.93 12.29
N GLN A 58 3.01 15.14 12.77
CA GLN A 58 3.94 15.64 13.79
C GLN A 58 4.98 16.61 13.22
N TYR A 59 5.46 16.39 11.99
CA TYR A 59 6.51 17.19 11.37
C TYR A 59 6.02 18.36 10.53
N HIS A 60 4.70 18.50 10.35
CA HIS A 60 4.09 19.67 9.72
C HIS A 60 3.26 20.45 10.74
N GLU A 61 3.60 21.70 10.98
CA GLU A 61 2.87 22.58 11.92
C GLU A 61 1.44 22.90 11.45
N ASN A 62 1.16 22.73 10.16
CA ASN A 62 -0.10 23.08 9.52
C ASN A 62 -0.91 21.85 9.06
N ILE A 63 -0.66 20.65 9.59
CA ILE A 63 -1.45 19.46 9.30
C ILE A 63 -2.00 18.89 10.60
N VAL A 64 -3.30 18.59 10.59
CA VAL A 64 -4.00 18.04 11.77
C VAL A 64 -4.68 16.72 11.44
N GLY A 65 -4.88 15.89 12.46
CA GLY A 65 -5.52 14.59 12.31
C GLY A 65 -7.02 14.62 12.62
N ILE A 66 -7.79 13.78 11.92
CA ILE A 66 -9.16 13.41 12.31
C ILE A 66 -9.38 11.91 12.21
N ASP A 67 -10.46 11.42 12.84
CA ASP A 67 -10.99 10.07 12.68
C ASP A 67 -12.50 10.16 12.46
N SER A 68 -12.92 10.06 11.19
CA SER A 68 -14.33 10.11 10.80
C SER A 68 -14.97 8.73 10.85
N ALA A 69 -16.27 8.68 11.13
CA ALA A 69 -17.06 7.46 11.05
C ALA A 69 -17.01 6.83 9.64
N ILE A 70 -17.20 5.50 9.60
CA ILE A 70 -17.39 4.74 8.35
C ILE A 70 -18.80 4.95 7.79
N PHE A 71 -19.82 4.93 8.66
CA PHE A 71 -21.19 5.21 8.26
C PHE A 71 -21.37 6.71 8.07
N MET A 72 -21.69 7.10 6.84
CA MET A 72 -21.89 8.49 6.45
C MET A 72 -23.24 8.62 5.74
N HIS A 73 -23.79 9.84 5.77
CA HIS A 73 -25.09 10.14 5.16
C HIS A 73 -25.06 9.81 3.64
N PRO A 74 -26.07 9.11 3.07
CA PRO A 74 -26.03 8.65 1.68
C PRO A 74 -25.80 9.74 0.63
N THR A 75 -26.33 10.95 0.87
CA THR A 75 -26.14 12.12 0.00
C THR A 75 -24.67 12.50 -0.19
N ILE A 76 -23.78 12.16 0.75
CA ILE A 76 -22.33 12.41 0.63
C ILE A 76 -21.78 11.68 -0.60
N TRP A 77 -22.21 10.42 -0.80
CA TRP A 77 -21.77 9.60 -1.94
C TRP A 77 -22.40 10.01 -3.25
N LYS A 78 -23.56 10.69 -3.21
CA LYS A 78 -24.15 11.32 -4.39
C LYS A 78 -23.40 12.61 -4.76
N ALA A 79 -23.09 13.44 -3.76
CA ALA A 79 -22.34 14.69 -3.95
C ALA A 79 -20.94 14.41 -4.50
N SER A 80 -20.25 13.40 -3.99
CA SER A 80 -18.93 13.01 -4.48
C SER A 80 -18.95 12.19 -5.78
N GLY A 81 -20.12 11.98 -6.40
CA GLY A 81 -20.26 11.23 -7.65
C GLY A 81 -20.11 9.70 -7.52
N HIS A 82 -19.83 9.18 -6.33
CA HIS A 82 -19.59 7.75 -6.14
C HIS A 82 -20.80 6.86 -6.44
N VAL A 83 -22.01 7.33 -6.14
CA VAL A 83 -23.24 6.56 -6.46
C VAL A 83 -23.39 6.37 -7.98
N ASP A 84 -22.99 7.36 -8.78
CA ASP A 84 -23.26 7.40 -10.21
C ASP A 84 -22.11 6.86 -11.06
N ALA A 85 -20.86 7.02 -10.60
CA ALA A 85 -19.66 6.76 -11.40
C ALA A 85 -18.69 5.75 -10.78
N PHE A 86 -18.92 5.26 -9.54
CA PHE A 86 -18.03 4.31 -8.88
C PHE A 86 -18.36 2.86 -9.26
N SER A 87 -18.24 2.54 -10.54
CA SER A 87 -18.52 1.23 -11.09
C SER A 87 -17.42 0.74 -12.04
N ASP A 88 -17.16 -0.56 -11.98
CA ASP A 88 -16.25 -1.23 -12.91
C ASP A 88 -17.03 -1.94 -14.03
N PRO A 89 -16.48 -1.99 -15.26
CA PRO A 89 -17.05 -2.76 -16.34
C PRO A 89 -16.82 -4.27 -16.09
N MET A 90 -17.88 -4.99 -15.77
CA MET A 90 -17.83 -6.42 -15.42
C MET A 90 -18.25 -7.30 -16.59
N ILE A 91 -17.53 -8.41 -16.77
CA ILE A 91 -17.84 -9.46 -17.76
C ILE A 91 -17.66 -10.85 -17.13
N ASP A 92 -18.53 -11.81 -17.46
CA ASP A 92 -18.43 -13.20 -17.02
C ASP A 92 -18.05 -14.10 -18.19
N ASN A 93 -17.27 -15.16 -17.92
CA ASN A 93 -17.11 -16.25 -18.87
C ASN A 93 -18.12 -17.37 -18.54
N LYS A 94 -18.94 -17.76 -19.52
CA LYS A 94 -20.06 -18.70 -19.30
C LYS A 94 -19.59 -20.11 -18.95
N ASP A 95 -18.39 -20.51 -19.39
CA ASP A 95 -17.88 -21.87 -19.18
C ASP A 95 -17.21 -22.01 -17.81
N SER A 96 -16.32 -21.07 -17.44
CA SER A 96 -15.65 -21.06 -16.14
C SER A 96 -16.52 -20.53 -15.00
N LYS A 97 -17.60 -19.81 -15.32
CA LYS A 97 -18.47 -19.07 -14.38
C LYS A 97 -17.69 -18.05 -13.53
N LYS A 98 -16.51 -17.63 -13.98
CA LYS A 98 -15.69 -16.63 -13.30
C LYS A 98 -16.01 -15.24 -13.84
N ARG A 99 -15.93 -14.27 -12.92
CA ARG A 99 -16.09 -12.83 -13.17
C ARG A 99 -14.74 -12.20 -13.44
N TYR A 100 -14.75 -11.23 -14.35
CA TYR A 100 -13.59 -10.47 -14.76
C TYR A 100 -13.96 -9.00 -14.91
N ARG A 101 -12.93 -8.16 -14.77
CA ARG A 101 -12.97 -6.77 -15.16
C ARG A 101 -12.64 -6.67 -16.65
N ALA A 102 -13.54 -6.08 -17.43
CA ALA A 102 -13.45 -6.05 -18.89
C ALA A 102 -12.27 -5.19 -19.36
N ASP A 103 -12.02 -4.08 -18.68
CA ASP A 103 -10.84 -3.23 -18.88
C ASP A 103 -9.53 -3.96 -18.57
N VAL A 104 -9.44 -4.61 -17.41
CA VAL A 104 -8.27 -5.38 -16.99
C VAL A 104 -7.94 -6.51 -17.97
N LEU A 105 -8.93 -7.12 -18.63
CA LEU A 105 -8.67 -8.14 -19.66
C LEU A 105 -7.89 -7.55 -20.85
N VAL A 106 -8.22 -6.33 -21.27
CA VAL A 106 -7.53 -5.64 -22.37
C VAL A 106 -6.18 -5.09 -21.91
N GLU A 107 -6.07 -4.60 -20.67
CA GLU A 107 -4.79 -4.20 -20.07
C GLU A 107 -3.82 -5.38 -19.95
N ASP A 108 -4.29 -6.54 -19.46
CA ASP A 108 -3.50 -7.77 -19.38
C ASP A 108 -3.07 -8.25 -20.78
N TYR A 109 -3.92 -8.04 -21.80
CA TYR A 109 -3.57 -8.30 -23.19
C TYR A 109 -2.43 -7.38 -23.65
N ALA A 110 -2.53 -6.08 -23.38
CA ALA A 110 -1.48 -5.11 -23.70
C ALA A 110 -0.15 -5.43 -22.99
N ALA A 111 -0.21 -5.74 -21.69
CA ALA A 111 0.97 -6.13 -20.90
C ALA A 111 1.67 -7.38 -21.46
N LYS A 112 0.93 -8.39 -21.91
CA LYS A 112 1.50 -9.57 -22.57
C LYS A 112 2.20 -9.24 -23.88
N ILE A 113 1.78 -8.21 -24.60
CA ILE A 113 2.46 -7.74 -25.80
C ILE A 113 3.72 -6.95 -25.41
N GLU A 114 3.66 -6.12 -24.37
CA GLU A 114 4.82 -5.40 -23.84
C GLU A 114 5.92 -6.37 -23.38
N ASP A 115 5.56 -7.48 -22.74
CA ASP A 115 6.50 -8.54 -22.38
C ASP A 115 7.20 -9.17 -23.61
N LYS A 116 6.51 -9.25 -24.75
CA LYS A 116 7.12 -9.70 -26.01
C LYS A 116 8.10 -8.65 -26.53
N ILE A 117 7.75 -7.37 -26.45
CA ILE A 117 8.66 -6.27 -26.79
C ILE A 117 9.92 -6.35 -25.92
N ASN A 118 9.77 -6.45 -24.61
CA ASN A 118 10.89 -6.54 -23.66
C ASN A 118 11.80 -7.73 -23.97
N LYS A 119 11.24 -8.90 -24.32
CA LYS A 119 12.04 -10.06 -24.74
C LYS A 119 12.80 -9.83 -26.04
N GLU A 120 12.24 -9.10 -27.01
CA GLU A 120 12.95 -8.76 -28.25
C GLU A 120 14.06 -7.73 -27.98
N VAL A 121 13.80 -6.75 -27.11
CA VAL A 121 14.80 -5.78 -26.62
C VAL A 121 15.95 -6.49 -25.91
N GLU A 122 15.68 -7.42 -25.00
CA GLU A 122 16.73 -8.20 -24.31
C GLU A 122 17.57 -9.03 -25.27
N LYS A 123 16.95 -9.66 -26.28
CA LYS A 123 17.68 -10.41 -27.32
C LYS A 123 18.56 -9.49 -28.15
N ALA A 124 18.07 -8.30 -28.51
CA ALA A 124 18.83 -7.32 -29.27
C ALA A 124 19.98 -6.75 -28.43
N ALA A 125 19.76 -6.42 -27.16
CA ALA A 125 20.79 -5.99 -26.23
C ALA A 125 21.92 -7.03 -26.13
N LYS A 126 21.58 -8.32 -26.00
CA LYS A 126 22.58 -9.41 -26.00
C LYS A 126 23.33 -9.55 -27.33
N ARG A 127 22.69 -9.21 -28.46
CA ARG A 127 23.27 -9.34 -29.80
C ARG A 127 24.18 -8.17 -30.17
N PHE A 128 23.81 -6.96 -29.77
CA PHE A 128 24.51 -5.72 -30.15
C PHE A 128 25.45 -5.20 -29.06
N GLY A 129 25.37 -5.71 -27.82
CA GLY A 129 26.31 -5.38 -26.75
C GLY A 129 26.37 -3.89 -26.45
N GLU A 130 27.57 -3.32 -26.37
CA GLU A 130 27.80 -1.89 -26.06
C GLU A 130 27.29 -0.92 -27.13
N SER A 131 26.99 -1.38 -28.35
CA SER A 131 26.40 -0.54 -29.40
C SER A 131 24.86 -0.58 -29.42
N PHE A 132 24.22 -1.17 -28.41
CA PHE A 132 22.77 -1.27 -28.34
C PHE A 132 22.16 0.02 -27.81
N ASP A 133 21.36 0.69 -28.64
CA ASP A 133 20.48 1.77 -28.23
C ASP A 133 19.04 1.23 -28.15
N GLU A 134 18.51 1.12 -26.93
CA GLU A 134 17.15 0.63 -26.68
C GLU A 134 16.09 1.53 -27.29
N ALA A 135 16.26 2.86 -27.20
CA ALA A 135 15.28 3.82 -27.70
C ALA A 135 15.22 3.75 -29.23
N GLN A 136 16.37 3.69 -29.89
CA GLN A 136 16.44 3.50 -31.34
C GLN A 136 15.86 2.15 -31.74
N PHE A 137 16.14 1.07 -31.02
CA PHE A 137 15.63 -0.26 -31.33
C PHE A 137 14.10 -0.32 -31.22
N ARG A 138 13.52 0.23 -30.15
CA ARG A 138 12.07 0.31 -29.98
C ARG A 138 11.41 1.12 -31.10
N ALA A 139 12.05 2.19 -31.56
CA ALA A 139 11.53 3.05 -32.63
C ALA A 139 11.67 2.49 -34.04
N THR A 140 12.64 1.60 -34.29
CA THR A 140 13.02 1.18 -35.67
C THR A 140 12.74 -0.29 -35.97
N ASN A 141 12.67 -1.15 -34.95
CA ASN A 141 12.41 -2.56 -35.18
C ASN A 141 10.94 -2.77 -35.58
N GLN A 142 10.71 -3.26 -36.79
CA GLN A 142 9.37 -3.45 -37.35
C GLN A 142 8.43 -4.25 -36.42
N ARG A 143 8.89 -5.33 -35.79
CA ARG A 143 8.06 -6.13 -34.88
C ARG A 143 7.70 -5.36 -33.61
N VAL A 144 8.64 -4.61 -33.04
CA VAL A 144 8.41 -3.82 -31.84
C VAL A 144 7.43 -2.68 -32.13
N VAL A 145 7.61 -1.97 -33.25
CA VAL A 145 6.71 -0.91 -33.69
C VAL A 145 5.29 -1.45 -33.94
N GLU A 146 5.16 -2.61 -34.59
CA GLU A 146 3.86 -3.27 -34.78
C GLU A 146 3.19 -3.66 -33.45
N TYR A 147 3.97 -4.14 -32.48
CA TYR A 147 3.46 -4.47 -31.14
C TYR A 147 3.06 -3.22 -30.35
N GLN A 148 3.84 -2.15 -30.41
CA GLN A 148 3.50 -0.87 -29.78
C GLN A 148 2.22 -0.29 -30.37
N ALA A 149 2.08 -0.31 -31.71
CA ALA A 149 0.86 0.15 -32.38
C ALA A 149 -0.38 -0.65 -31.93
N LYS A 150 -0.26 -1.97 -31.74
CA LYS A 150 -1.35 -2.80 -31.20
C LYS A 150 -1.73 -2.44 -29.78
N ILE A 151 -0.75 -2.20 -28.91
CA ILE A 151 -1.00 -1.77 -27.53
C ILE A 151 -1.71 -0.41 -27.53
N THR A 152 -1.18 0.56 -28.27
CA THR A 152 -1.74 1.91 -28.35
C THR A 152 -3.17 1.88 -28.90
N ASP A 153 -3.44 1.14 -29.97
CA ASP A 153 -4.79 1.00 -30.53
C ASP A 153 -5.77 0.37 -29.54
N ALA A 154 -5.42 -0.79 -28.96
CA ALA A 154 -6.26 -1.50 -28.02
C ALA A 154 -6.61 -0.62 -26.80
N LEU A 155 -5.61 0.02 -26.20
CA LEU A 155 -5.81 0.88 -25.04
C LEU A 155 -6.57 2.15 -25.40
N ALA A 156 -6.33 2.78 -26.57
CA ALA A 156 -7.07 3.96 -27.00
C ALA A 156 -8.55 3.65 -27.27
N ARG A 157 -8.85 2.52 -27.92
CA ARG A 157 -10.23 2.06 -28.18
C ARG A 157 -10.96 1.72 -26.89
N LEU A 158 -10.33 0.97 -25.98
CA LEU A 158 -10.90 0.70 -24.65
C LEU A 158 -11.26 2.00 -23.95
N ASN A 159 -10.29 2.91 -23.91
CA ASN A 159 -10.40 4.21 -23.27
C ASN A 159 -11.56 5.05 -23.82
N LYS A 160 -11.71 5.09 -25.14
CA LYS A 160 -12.82 5.78 -25.79
C LYS A 160 -14.15 5.14 -25.41
N ASN A 161 -14.27 3.82 -25.56
CA ASN A 161 -15.51 3.09 -25.29
C ASN A 161 -15.96 3.24 -23.84
N LEU A 162 -15.05 3.23 -22.87
CA LEU A 162 -15.37 3.47 -21.45
C LEU A 162 -15.80 4.90 -21.17
N THR A 163 -15.16 5.89 -21.81
CA THR A 163 -15.54 7.31 -21.67
C THR A 163 -16.93 7.56 -22.23
N ASP A 164 -17.26 6.94 -23.36
CA ASP A 164 -18.57 7.02 -24.01
C ASP A 164 -19.63 6.12 -23.33
N ASN A 165 -19.22 5.34 -22.31
CA ASN A 165 -20.02 4.31 -21.63
C ASN A 165 -20.63 3.26 -22.61
N ASP A 166 -19.96 3.00 -23.73
CA ASP A 166 -20.35 2.00 -24.74
C ASP A 166 -19.79 0.62 -24.37
N LEU A 167 -20.48 -0.05 -23.46
CA LEU A 167 -20.08 -1.37 -22.96
C LEU A 167 -20.18 -2.48 -24.01
N ALA A 168 -21.04 -2.32 -25.02
CA ALA A 168 -21.12 -3.25 -26.13
C ALA A 168 -19.85 -3.20 -26.98
N ALA A 169 -19.34 -1.99 -27.26
CA ALA A 169 -18.06 -1.81 -27.95
C ALA A 169 -16.87 -2.33 -27.13
N VAL A 170 -16.91 -2.25 -25.78
CA VAL A 170 -15.89 -2.89 -24.92
C VAL A 170 -15.89 -4.40 -25.10
N LYS A 171 -17.05 -5.06 -25.11
CA LYS A 171 -17.14 -6.49 -25.37
C LYS A 171 -16.62 -6.85 -26.76
N GLN A 172 -17.04 -6.10 -27.77
CA GLN A 172 -16.60 -6.31 -29.15
C GLN A 172 -15.08 -6.21 -29.27
N LEU A 173 -14.46 -5.23 -28.60
CA LEU A 173 -13.00 -5.11 -28.54
C LEU A 173 -12.35 -6.36 -27.93
N ILE A 174 -12.89 -6.90 -26.84
CA ILE A 174 -12.37 -8.13 -26.20
C ILE A 174 -12.43 -9.32 -27.17
N GLU A 175 -13.52 -9.45 -27.92
CA GLU A 175 -13.71 -10.51 -28.92
C GLU A 175 -12.77 -10.35 -30.13
N GLU A 176 -12.62 -9.12 -30.65
CA GLU A 176 -11.71 -8.79 -31.75
C GLU A 176 -10.23 -9.02 -31.39
N LEU A 177 -9.84 -8.69 -30.16
CA LEU A 177 -8.49 -8.95 -29.64
C LEU A 177 -8.27 -10.44 -29.31
N GLU A 178 -9.29 -11.28 -29.51
CA GLU A 178 -9.26 -12.73 -29.28
C GLU A 178 -8.90 -13.12 -27.84
N ILE A 179 -9.28 -12.29 -26.87
CA ILE A 179 -8.92 -12.50 -25.46
C ILE A 179 -9.67 -13.72 -24.92
N VAL A 180 -8.90 -14.71 -24.47
CA VAL A 180 -9.42 -15.95 -23.87
C VAL A 180 -9.50 -15.84 -22.35
N CYS A 181 -10.47 -16.54 -21.78
CA CYS A 181 -10.58 -16.73 -20.34
C CYS A 181 -9.31 -17.41 -19.79
N PRO A 182 -8.63 -16.82 -18.80
CA PRO A 182 -7.41 -17.40 -18.22
C PRO A 182 -7.60 -18.77 -17.55
N VAL A 183 -8.84 -19.13 -17.22
CA VAL A 183 -9.16 -20.37 -16.50
C VAL A 183 -9.64 -21.46 -17.46
N SER A 184 -10.61 -21.16 -18.32
CA SER A 184 -11.19 -22.16 -19.25
C SER A 184 -10.51 -22.19 -20.62
N GLY A 185 -9.75 -21.15 -20.99
CA GLY A 185 -9.20 -20.99 -22.34
C GLY A 185 -10.25 -20.64 -23.41
N THR A 186 -11.52 -20.43 -23.03
CA THR A 186 -12.62 -20.15 -23.95
C THR A 186 -12.87 -18.66 -24.13
N LYS A 187 -13.50 -18.28 -25.25
CA LYS A 187 -13.92 -16.89 -25.57
C LYS A 187 -15.41 -16.66 -25.30
N ASN A 188 -16.07 -17.53 -24.53
CA ASN A 188 -17.51 -17.50 -24.31
C ASN A 188 -17.89 -16.46 -23.24
N TRP A 189 -17.84 -15.19 -23.63
CA TRP A 189 -18.09 -14.05 -22.75
C TRP A 189 -19.58 -13.66 -22.71
N THR A 190 -20.03 -13.09 -21.59
CA THR A 190 -21.33 -12.43 -21.47
C THR A 190 -21.27 -10.99 -21.97
N GLU A 191 -22.41 -10.29 -21.94
CA GLU A 191 -22.41 -8.83 -22.07
C GLU A 191 -21.65 -8.17 -20.92
N VAL A 192 -21.02 -7.03 -21.22
CA VAL A 192 -20.36 -6.19 -20.23
C VAL A 192 -21.43 -5.34 -19.54
N ARG A 193 -21.36 -5.25 -18.20
CA ARG A 193 -22.29 -4.45 -17.39
C ARG A 193 -21.56 -3.64 -16.34
N GLN A 194 -22.10 -2.48 -15.97
CA GLN A 194 -21.58 -1.71 -14.83
C GLN A 194 -21.84 -2.47 -13.53
N PHE A 195 -20.83 -2.52 -12.67
CA PHE A 195 -20.92 -3.10 -11.34
C PHE A 195 -20.48 -2.07 -10.31
N ASN A 196 -21.41 -1.61 -9.46
CA ASN A 196 -21.10 -0.63 -8.42
C ASN A 196 -20.18 -1.27 -7.36
N LEU A 197 -19.08 -0.59 -7.07
CA LEU A 197 -18.05 -1.07 -6.15
C LEU A 197 -18.32 -0.69 -4.69
N MET A 198 -19.35 0.09 -4.37
CA MET A 198 -19.68 0.40 -2.98
C MET A 198 -20.45 -0.75 -2.34
N PHE A 199 -20.04 -1.13 -1.13
CA PHE A 199 -20.87 -1.97 -0.28
C PHE A 199 -22.01 -1.12 0.30
N ASN A 200 -23.23 -1.66 0.23
CA ASN A 200 -24.40 -1.05 0.86
C ASN A 200 -24.96 -1.95 1.96
N THR A 201 -25.68 -1.34 2.89
CA THR A 201 -26.49 -2.00 3.90
C THR A 201 -27.74 -1.15 4.18
N GLN A 202 -28.67 -1.69 4.92
CA GLN A 202 -29.93 -1.04 5.27
C GLN A 202 -29.89 -0.54 6.71
N MET A 203 -30.33 0.70 6.93
CA MET A 203 -30.48 1.30 8.26
C MET A 203 -31.98 1.51 8.54
N GLY A 204 -32.51 0.84 9.56
CA GLY A 204 -33.93 0.91 9.94
C GLY A 204 -34.40 -0.39 10.61
N SER A 205 -35.45 -0.30 11.44
CA SER A 205 -36.02 -1.45 12.17
C SER A 205 -37.21 -2.10 11.47
N LEU A 206 -37.82 -1.43 10.49
CA LEU A 206 -38.99 -1.90 9.73
C LEU A 206 -38.64 -1.95 8.24
N SER A 207 -39.06 -3.03 7.57
CA SER A 207 -38.73 -3.32 6.17
C SER A 207 -39.18 -2.26 5.16
N GLU A 208 -40.14 -1.40 5.52
CA GLU A 208 -40.74 -0.41 4.62
C GLU A 208 -40.04 0.98 4.70
N ASP A 209 -39.29 1.27 5.76
CA ASP A 209 -38.57 2.55 5.98
C ASP A 209 -37.03 2.33 6.07
N THR A 210 -36.50 1.41 5.25
CA THR A 210 -35.05 1.15 5.23
C THR A 210 -34.31 2.17 4.38
N ASN A 211 -33.47 2.99 5.01
CA ASN A 211 -32.56 3.87 4.29
C ASN A 211 -31.30 3.09 3.89
N THR A 212 -30.99 3.08 2.59
CA THR A 212 -29.73 2.50 2.10
C THR A 212 -28.56 3.36 2.54
N ILE A 213 -27.63 2.78 3.28
CA ILE A 213 -26.36 3.40 3.69
C ILE A 213 -25.20 2.62 3.06
N TYR A 214 -24.05 3.27 2.94
CA TYR A 214 -22.88 2.68 2.30
C TYR A 214 -21.72 2.58 3.27
N LEU A 215 -20.88 1.57 3.09
CA LEU A 215 -19.55 1.55 3.66
C LEU A 215 -18.65 2.40 2.77
N ARG A 216 -17.90 3.33 3.38
CA ARG A 216 -17.08 4.29 2.63
C ARG A 216 -16.04 3.58 1.72
N PRO A 217 -15.93 3.95 0.43
CA PRO A 217 -14.92 3.41 -0.48
C PRO A 217 -13.56 4.12 -0.42
N GLU A 218 -13.51 5.24 0.30
CA GLU A 218 -12.33 6.08 0.57
C GLU A 218 -12.50 6.82 1.92
N THR A 219 -11.44 7.43 2.44
CA THR A 219 -11.47 8.17 3.71
C THR A 219 -11.63 9.69 3.53
N ALA A 220 -11.28 10.21 2.36
CA ALA A 220 -11.31 11.63 1.97
C ALA A 220 -12.63 12.34 2.28
N GLN A 221 -13.78 11.71 2.01
CA GLN A 221 -15.09 12.33 2.24
C GLN A 221 -15.33 12.74 3.70
N GLY A 222 -14.78 11.98 4.65
CA GLY A 222 -14.82 12.32 6.08
C GLY A 222 -14.11 13.62 6.41
N ILE A 223 -13.03 13.91 5.69
CA ILE A 223 -12.25 15.13 5.81
C ILE A 223 -13.02 16.32 5.24
N PHE A 224 -13.56 16.20 4.02
CA PHE A 224 -14.27 17.29 3.35
C PHE A 224 -15.49 17.78 4.15
N VAL A 225 -16.32 16.85 4.66
CA VAL A 225 -17.52 17.24 5.43
C VAL A 225 -17.17 17.86 6.80
N ASN A 226 -15.95 17.65 7.29
CA ASN A 226 -15.45 18.25 8.54
C ASN A 226 -14.54 19.46 8.33
N PHE A 227 -14.33 19.91 7.09
CA PHE A 227 -13.45 21.03 6.76
C PHE A 227 -13.68 22.25 7.67
N LEU A 228 -14.93 22.72 7.78
CA LEU A 228 -15.26 23.88 8.62
C LEU A 228 -15.10 23.61 10.12
N ASN A 229 -15.36 22.39 10.58
CA ASN A 229 -15.20 22.04 11.98
C ASN A 229 -13.73 22.16 12.35
N VAL A 230 -12.85 21.53 11.58
CA VAL A 230 -11.40 21.54 11.79
C VAL A 230 -10.81 22.94 11.62
N LEU A 231 -11.21 23.66 10.57
CA LEU A 231 -10.78 25.04 10.33
C LEU A 231 -11.04 25.93 11.56
N LYS A 232 -12.25 25.83 12.13
CA LYS A 232 -12.68 26.67 13.27
C LYS A 232 -12.05 26.25 14.59
N THR A 233 -12.09 24.96 14.92
CA THR A 233 -11.61 24.47 16.23
C THR A 233 -10.09 24.43 16.29
N GLY A 234 -9.44 24.07 15.18
CA GLY A 234 -7.97 24.07 15.04
C GLY A 234 -7.39 25.47 14.78
N ARG A 235 -8.24 26.48 14.52
CA ARG A 235 -7.82 27.85 14.14
C ARG A 235 -6.84 27.85 12.96
N MET A 236 -7.07 26.93 12.01
CA MET A 236 -6.18 26.73 10.87
C MET A 236 -6.27 27.92 9.90
N LYS A 237 -5.21 28.12 9.13
CA LYS A 237 -5.16 29.09 8.02
C LYS A 237 -4.72 28.36 6.77
N VAL A 238 -5.32 28.70 5.62
CA VAL A 238 -4.89 28.17 4.34
C VAL A 238 -3.50 28.74 4.02
N PRO A 239 -2.50 27.91 3.63
CA PRO A 239 -2.60 26.48 3.37
C PRO A 239 -2.46 25.59 4.62
N PHE A 240 -3.33 24.58 4.74
CA PHE A 240 -3.26 23.57 5.81
C PHE A 240 -3.79 22.22 5.35
N GLY A 241 -3.39 21.15 6.03
CA GLY A 241 -3.82 19.79 5.73
C GLY A 241 -4.69 19.18 6.81
N ILE A 242 -5.50 18.21 6.41
CA ILE A 242 -6.19 17.29 7.32
C ILE A 242 -5.84 15.88 6.90
N ALA A 243 -5.30 15.10 7.83
CA ALA A 243 -4.90 13.70 7.63
C ALA A 243 -5.87 12.75 8.35
N GLN A 244 -6.09 11.59 7.76
CA GLN A 244 -6.88 10.51 8.35
C GLN A 244 -6.27 9.15 8.00
N ILE A 245 -6.29 8.24 8.97
CA ILE A 245 -6.03 6.82 8.73
C ILE A 245 -7.31 6.07 9.05
N GLY A 246 -7.77 5.19 8.15
CA GLY A 246 -8.95 4.40 8.45
C GLY A 246 -9.30 3.37 7.40
N LYS A 247 -10.27 2.52 7.75
CA LYS A 247 -10.78 1.48 6.86
C LYS A 247 -11.59 2.06 5.71
N ALA A 248 -11.46 1.45 4.54
CA ALA A 248 -12.27 1.67 3.35
C ALA A 248 -12.68 0.32 2.74
N PHE A 249 -13.78 0.33 1.99
CA PHE A 249 -14.40 -0.89 1.48
C PHE A 249 -14.72 -0.76 0.00
N ARG A 250 -14.22 -1.69 -0.81
CA ARG A 250 -14.51 -1.77 -2.25
C ARG A 250 -14.96 -3.17 -2.59
N ASN A 251 -16.10 -3.32 -3.23
CA ASN A 251 -16.68 -4.58 -3.65
C ASN A 251 -15.96 -5.10 -4.90
N GLU A 252 -14.66 -5.37 -4.75
CA GLU A 252 -13.77 -5.75 -5.84
C GLU A 252 -14.28 -7.04 -6.53
N ILE A 253 -14.38 -6.96 -7.87
CA ILE A 253 -14.88 -8.05 -8.73
C ILE A 253 -13.83 -9.17 -8.79
N VAL A 254 -12.55 -8.79 -8.92
CA VAL A 254 -11.43 -9.71 -9.10
C VAL A 254 -10.41 -9.53 -7.98
N ALA A 255 -10.53 -10.38 -6.97
CA ALA A 255 -9.58 -10.49 -5.88
C ALA A 255 -8.37 -11.35 -6.31
N ARG A 256 -7.29 -10.72 -6.76
CA ARG A 256 -6.02 -11.37 -7.10
C ARG A 256 -4.86 -10.68 -6.36
N GLN A 257 -3.70 -11.33 -6.34
CA GLN A 257 -2.46 -10.76 -5.81
C GLN A 257 -2.48 -10.51 -4.30
N PHE A 258 -3.05 -11.45 -3.52
CA PHE A 258 -3.02 -11.42 -2.05
C PHE A 258 -3.61 -10.12 -1.47
N ILE A 259 -2.95 -9.48 -0.52
CA ILE A 259 -3.40 -8.22 0.10
C ILE A 259 -3.30 -6.98 -0.82
N PHE A 260 -2.82 -7.12 -2.06
CA PHE A 260 -2.75 -6.00 -3.00
C PHE A 260 -4.13 -5.53 -3.46
N ARG A 261 -5.08 -6.46 -3.64
CA ARG A 261 -6.48 -6.18 -3.97
C ARG A 261 -7.39 -6.81 -2.91
N MET A 262 -7.87 -5.98 -1.99
CA MET A 262 -8.73 -6.38 -0.89
C MET A 262 -10.09 -5.71 -0.99
N ARG A 263 -11.11 -6.34 -0.37
CA ARG A 263 -12.44 -5.75 -0.23
C ARG A 263 -12.57 -4.82 0.98
N GLU A 264 -11.76 -5.07 1.99
CA GLU A 264 -11.61 -4.26 3.19
C GLU A 264 -10.12 -3.96 3.34
N PHE A 265 -9.75 -2.69 3.41
CA PHE A 265 -8.36 -2.27 3.53
C PHE A 265 -8.29 -0.96 4.31
N GLU A 266 -7.09 -0.54 4.70
CA GLU A 266 -6.83 0.74 5.36
C GLU A 266 -6.11 1.68 4.39
N GLN A 267 -6.54 2.93 4.39
CA GLN A 267 -5.86 4.02 3.69
C GLN A 267 -5.32 5.02 4.70
N MET A 268 -4.24 5.69 4.32
CA MET A 268 -3.74 6.87 5.00
C MET A 268 -3.84 8.00 3.98
N GLU A 269 -4.74 8.94 4.21
CA GLU A 269 -5.03 10.01 3.25
C GLU A 269 -4.83 11.36 3.91
N MET A 270 -4.34 12.31 3.13
CA MET A 270 -4.19 13.70 3.56
C MET A 270 -4.76 14.61 2.46
N GLN A 271 -5.61 15.54 2.88
CA GLN A 271 -6.22 16.56 2.03
C GLN A 271 -5.65 17.91 2.42
N PHE A 272 -4.84 18.48 1.54
CA PHE A 272 -4.15 19.75 1.73
C PHE A 272 -4.91 20.88 1.04
N PHE A 273 -5.52 21.76 1.83
CA PHE A 273 -6.32 22.88 1.35
C PHE A 273 -5.41 24.06 1.02
N VAL A 274 -5.50 24.55 -0.20
CA VAL A 274 -4.65 25.63 -0.73
C VAL A 274 -5.49 26.73 -1.38
N ARG A 275 -4.86 27.89 -1.61
CA ARG A 275 -5.47 28.99 -2.34
C ARG A 275 -5.59 28.62 -3.83
N PRO A 276 -6.73 28.86 -4.49
CA PRO A 276 -6.85 28.66 -5.94
C PRO A 276 -5.76 29.41 -6.70
N GLY A 277 -5.17 28.78 -7.71
CA GLY A 277 -4.04 29.31 -8.49
C GLY A 277 -2.66 28.99 -7.91
N THR A 278 -2.57 28.37 -6.74
CA THR A 278 -1.30 27.90 -6.14
C THR A 278 -1.16 26.38 -6.10
N GLU A 279 -2.17 25.66 -6.57
CA GLU A 279 -2.29 24.20 -6.42
C GLU A 279 -1.17 23.44 -7.13
N LEU A 280 -0.74 23.86 -8.31
CA LEU A 280 0.32 23.16 -9.06
C LEU A 280 1.70 23.27 -8.38
N ASP A 281 1.98 24.41 -7.75
CA ASP A 281 3.20 24.58 -6.96
C ASP A 281 3.20 23.68 -5.72
N TRP A 282 2.03 23.54 -5.07
CA TRP A 282 1.85 22.63 -3.94
C TRP A 282 1.87 21.16 -4.37
N PHE A 283 1.31 20.84 -5.53
CA PHE A 283 1.33 19.51 -6.11
C PHE A 283 2.76 19.00 -6.30
N GLU A 284 3.64 19.79 -6.93
CA GLU A 284 5.03 19.39 -7.12
C GLU A 284 5.81 19.29 -5.80
N LYS A 285 5.53 20.17 -4.83
CA LYS A 285 6.10 20.05 -3.47
C LYS A 285 5.70 18.74 -2.80
N TRP A 286 4.42 18.42 -2.79
CA TRP A 286 3.92 17.19 -2.18
C TRP A 286 4.45 15.96 -2.92
N LYS A 287 4.53 16.00 -4.25
CA LYS A 287 5.12 14.92 -5.04
C LYS A 287 6.57 14.62 -4.63
N ALA A 288 7.39 15.64 -4.43
CA ALA A 288 8.75 15.48 -3.93
C ALA A 288 8.79 14.97 -2.48
N GLU A 289 8.00 15.57 -1.58
CA GLU A 289 7.92 15.21 -0.16
C GLU A 289 7.49 13.75 0.05
N ARG A 290 6.46 13.31 -0.70
CA ARG A 290 5.95 11.94 -0.61
C ARG A 290 6.94 10.92 -1.15
N LEU A 291 7.64 11.22 -2.24
CA LEU A 291 8.71 10.34 -2.74
C LEU A 291 9.87 10.26 -1.72
N ALA A 292 10.24 11.37 -1.08
CA ALA A 292 11.27 11.38 -0.03
C ALA A 292 10.86 10.48 1.15
N TRP A 293 9.61 10.53 1.59
CA TRP A 293 9.06 9.63 2.61
C TRP A 293 9.13 8.15 2.20
N HIS A 294 8.88 7.83 0.92
CA HIS A 294 9.05 6.46 0.44
C HIS A 294 10.52 6.02 0.45
N HIS A 295 11.43 6.90 0.06
CA HIS A 295 12.87 6.62 0.11
C HIS A 295 13.39 6.46 1.54
N SER A 296 12.83 7.18 2.51
CA SER A 296 13.23 7.09 3.91
C SER A 296 12.89 5.72 4.55
N LEU A 297 11.97 4.94 3.94
CA LEU A 297 11.72 3.54 4.30
C LEU A 297 12.89 2.62 3.96
N GLY A 298 13.85 3.06 3.13
CA GLY A 298 15.05 2.28 2.80
C GLY A 298 14.79 1.06 1.92
N LEU A 299 13.76 1.08 1.07
CA LEU A 299 13.40 -0.04 0.18
C LEU A 299 14.11 -0.02 -1.18
N GLY A 300 15.14 0.83 -1.35
CA GLY A 300 15.86 1.02 -2.61
C GLY A 300 15.18 2.04 -3.53
N PRO A 301 15.82 3.17 -3.87
CA PRO A 301 15.22 4.19 -4.72
C PRO A 301 14.86 3.69 -6.13
N GLU A 302 15.59 2.69 -6.63
CA GLU A 302 15.35 2.03 -7.93
C GLU A 302 14.02 1.28 -8.02
N ASN A 303 13.40 0.99 -6.88
CA ASN A 303 12.11 0.32 -6.83
C ASN A 303 10.92 1.28 -6.91
N TYR A 304 11.16 2.60 -6.96
CA TYR A 304 10.13 3.62 -7.07
C TYR A 304 10.18 4.31 -8.42
N ARG A 305 9.02 4.69 -8.94
CA ARG A 305 8.92 5.60 -10.09
C ARG A 305 7.64 6.42 -10.03
N PHE A 306 7.68 7.59 -10.65
CA PHE A 306 6.46 8.34 -10.94
C PHE A 306 5.77 7.78 -12.17
N HIS A 307 4.46 7.67 -12.10
CA HIS A 307 3.59 7.37 -13.23
C HIS A 307 2.57 8.50 -13.37
N PRO A 308 2.82 9.48 -14.27
CA PRO A 308 1.84 10.53 -14.56
C PRO A 308 0.58 9.93 -15.18
N HIS A 309 -0.58 10.44 -14.79
CA HIS A 309 -1.84 10.04 -15.43
C HIS A 309 -2.02 10.77 -16.76
N ASP A 310 -2.06 10.03 -17.86
CA ASP A 310 -2.39 10.59 -19.18
C ASP A 310 -3.87 11.03 -19.26
N LYS A 311 -4.72 10.47 -18.39
CA LYS A 311 -6.14 10.80 -18.28
C LYS A 311 -6.50 11.15 -16.84
N LEU A 312 -6.82 12.42 -16.64
CA LEU A 312 -7.23 12.91 -15.34
C LEU A 312 -8.69 12.54 -15.06
N ALA A 313 -9.00 12.22 -13.80
CA ALA A 313 -10.38 12.15 -13.36
C ALA A 313 -11.05 13.52 -13.57
N HIS A 314 -12.38 13.54 -13.74
CA HIS A 314 -13.14 14.77 -14.05
C HIS A 314 -12.97 15.91 -13.02
N TYR A 315 -12.51 15.57 -11.81
CA TYR A 315 -12.23 16.50 -10.71
C TYR A 315 -10.75 16.91 -10.59
N ALA A 316 -9.83 16.30 -11.34
CA ALA A 316 -8.40 16.54 -11.19
C ALA A 316 -7.82 17.38 -12.34
N ASN A 317 -6.97 18.36 -12.01
CA ASN A 317 -6.18 19.11 -13.01
C ASN A 317 -4.71 18.67 -13.08
N ALA A 318 -4.26 17.86 -12.13
CA ALA A 318 -2.99 17.13 -12.17
C ALA A 318 -3.11 15.84 -11.33
N ALA A 319 -2.49 14.75 -11.78
CA ALA A 319 -2.48 13.48 -11.07
C ALA A 319 -1.20 12.71 -11.38
N CYS A 320 -0.60 12.12 -10.34
CA CYS A 320 0.59 11.30 -10.46
C CYS A 320 0.57 10.20 -9.41
N ASP A 321 0.88 8.98 -9.83
CA ASP A 321 1.07 7.88 -8.91
C ASP A 321 2.55 7.71 -8.59
N ILE A 322 2.84 7.34 -7.35
CA ILE A 322 4.09 6.71 -6.96
C ILE A 322 3.87 5.20 -7.07
N GLU A 323 4.56 4.56 -8.00
CA GLU A 323 4.55 3.11 -8.17
C GLU A 323 5.75 2.47 -7.49
N PHE A 324 5.54 1.27 -6.95
CA PHE A 324 6.57 0.42 -6.39
C PHE A 324 6.75 -0.87 -7.21
N LYS A 325 7.98 -1.35 -7.34
CA LYS A 325 8.33 -2.58 -8.04
C LYS A 325 8.08 -3.81 -7.17
N PHE A 326 6.86 -4.35 -7.22
CA PHE A 326 6.54 -5.64 -6.61
C PHE A 326 7.15 -6.80 -7.41
N PRO A 327 7.18 -8.03 -6.85
CA PRO A 327 7.58 -9.22 -7.62
C PRO A 327 6.77 -9.39 -8.92
N PHE A 328 5.50 -8.98 -8.93
CA PHE A 328 4.62 -9.03 -10.11
C PHE A 328 4.62 -7.74 -10.95
N GLY A 329 5.61 -6.86 -10.79
CA GLY A 329 5.81 -5.66 -11.59
C GLY A 329 5.52 -4.35 -10.84
N PHE A 330 5.71 -3.23 -11.54
CA PHE A 330 5.36 -1.90 -11.01
C PHE A 330 3.85 -1.78 -10.84
N LYS A 331 3.44 -1.34 -9.65
CA LYS A 331 2.06 -1.00 -9.34
C LYS A 331 1.98 0.18 -8.38
N GLU A 332 0.88 0.90 -8.46
CA GLU A 332 0.52 2.04 -7.62
C GLU A 332 0.60 1.72 -6.11
N LEU A 333 1.31 2.57 -5.38
CA LEU A 333 1.42 2.55 -3.93
C LEU A 333 0.73 3.76 -3.28
N GLU A 334 0.89 4.93 -3.89
CA GLU A 334 0.33 6.19 -3.43
C GLU A 334 -0.08 7.05 -4.63
N GLY A 335 -1.30 7.57 -4.61
CA GLY A 335 -1.80 8.55 -5.58
C GLY A 335 -1.68 9.97 -5.05
N ILE A 336 -1.22 10.89 -5.90
CA ILE A 336 -1.13 12.32 -5.60
C ILE A 336 -1.98 13.06 -6.63
N HIS A 337 -2.99 13.78 -6.16
CA HIS A 337 -3.99 14.42 -7.02
C HIS A 337 -4.18 15.89 -6.66
N SER A 338 -4.23 16.76 -7.65
CA SER A 338 -4.75 18.12 -7.51
C SER A 338 -6.20 18.13 -7.97
N ARG A 339 -7.13 18.28 -7.02
CA ARG A 339 -8.58 18.03 -7.19
C ARG A 339 -9.42 19.32 -7.32
N THR A 340 -8.75 20.45 -7.56
CA THR A 340 -9.34 21.80 -7.58
C THR A 340 -10.28 22.02 -6.38
N ASP A 341 -11.40 22.72 -6.55
CA ASP A 341 -12.44 22.92 -5.56
C ASP A 341 -13.57 21.88 -5.60
N PHE A 342 -13.48 20.85 -6.47
CA PHE A 342 -14.60 19.95 -6.78
C PHE A 342 -15.27 19.39 -5.53
N ASP A 343 -14.50 18.81 -4.62
CA ASP A 343 -15.03 18.09 -3.46
C ASP A 343 -15.82 19.02 -2.53
N LEU A 344 -15.27 20.19 -2.21
CA LEU A 344 -15.93 21.17 -1.34
C LEU A 344 -17.11 21.86 -2.05
N SER A 345 -16.97 22.18 -3.33
CA SER A 345 -18.05 22.80 -4.12
C SER A 345 -19.25 21.86 -4.28
N ALA A 346 -19.01 20.57 -4.52
CA ALA A 346 -20.06 19.56 -4.58
C ALA A 346 -20.79 19.41 -3.23
N HIS A 347 -20.07 19.25 -2.13
CA HIS A 347 -20.71 19.19 -0.80
C HIS A 347 -21.47 20.46 -0.44
N GLN A 348 -20.96 21.63 -0.83
CA GLN A 348 -21.67 22.90 -0.65
C GLN A 348 -23.02 22.91 -1.40
N GLN A 349 -23.03 22.44 -2.65
CA GLN A 349 -24.25 22.38 -3.46
C GLN A 349 -25.29 21.42 -2.86
N TYR A 350 -24.89 20.21 -2.47
CA TYR A 350 -25.81 19.19 -1.98
C TYR A 350 -26.27 19.41 -0.53
N SER A 351 -25.42 20.02 0.31
CA SER A 351 -25.76 20.29 1.72
C SER A 351 -26.42 21.65 1.96
N GLY A 352 -26.29 22.60 1.02
CA GLY A 352 -26.71 23.99 1.19
C GLY A 352 -25.84 24.80 2.17
N LYS A 353 -24.74 24.23 2.69
CA LYS A 353 -23.82 24.92 3.61
C LYS A 353 -22.62 25.48 2.86
N LYS A 354 -22.27 26.74 3.12
CA LYS A 354 -21.08 27.38 2.52
C LYS A 354 -19.78 26.79 3.09
N LEU A 355 -19.02 26.05 2.29
CA LEU A 355 -17.72 25.46 2.64
C LEU A 355 -16.59 26.34 2.11
N GLN A 356 -16.53 27.59 2.58
CA GLN A 356 -15.60 28.61 2.10
C GLN A 356 -14.63 29.04 3.20
N TYR A 357 -13.43 29.45 2.79
CA TYR A 357 -12.43 30.11 3.61
C TYR A 357 -12.44 31.62 3.33
N PHE A 358 -12.48 32.44 4.37
CA PHE A 358 -12.25 33.88 4.25
C PHE A 358 -10.76 34.15 4.40
N ASP A 359 -10.14 34.70 3.37
CA ASP A 359 -8.73 35.05 3.34
C ASP A 359 -8.55 36.52 3.74
N PRO A 360 -7.96 36.81 4.92
CA PRO A 360 -7.77 38.18 5.39
C PRO A 360 -6.79 39.00 4.54
N GLU A 361 -5.88 38.36 3.80
CA GLU A 361 -4.91 39.04 2.95
C GLU A 361 -5.56 39.57 1.67
N LEU A 362 -6.47 38.78 1.09
CA LEU A 362 -7.21 39.13 -0.11
C LEU A 362 -8.54 39.84 0.20
N ASN A 363 -8.98 39.78 1.46
CA ASN A 363 -10.28 40.26 1.92
C ASN A 363 -11.45 39.68 1.11
N GLU A 364 -11.37 38.40 0.76
CA GLU A 364 -12.37 37.67 -0.02
C GLU A 364 -12.60 36.25 0.54
N SER A 365 -13.75 35.67 0.18
CA SER A 365 -14.07 34.27 0.50
C SER A 365 -14.00 33.42 -0.74
N TYR A 366 -13.30 32.29 -0.68
CA TYR A 366 -13.21 31.32 -1.76
C TYR A 366 -13.39 29.89 -1.25
N VAL A 367 -13.67 28.96 -2.17
CA VAL A 367 -13.60 27.51 -1.90
C VAL A 367 -12.16 27.09 -2.12
N PRO A 368 -11.43 26.58 -1.10
CA PRO A 368 -10.05 26.16 -1.26
C PRO A 368 -9.92 25.04 -2.28
N TYR A 369 -8.78 25.02 -2.97
CA TYR A 369 -8.40 23.88 -3.80
C TYR A 369 -7.77 22.79 -2.93
N VAL A 370 -7.80 21.54 -3.38
CA VAL A 370 -7.33 20.39 -2.60
C VAL A 370 -6.19 19.67 -3.33
N ILE A 371 -5.08 19.48 -2.63
CA ILE A 371 -4.05 18.49 -2.99
C ILE A 371 -4.23 17.27 -2.10
N GLU A 372 -4.53 16.13 -2.72
CA GLU A 372 -4.70 14.86 -2.06
C GLU A 372 -3.40 14.04 -2.15
N THR A 373 -3.02 13.41 -1.05
CA THR A 373 -2.11 12.26 -1.07
C THR A 373 -2.84 11.06 -0.47
N SER A 374 -2.98 9.99 -1.22
CA SER A 374 -3.68 8.77 -0.80
C SER A 374 -2.76 7.56 -0.90
N ILE A 375 -2.39 6.97 0.23
CA ILE A 375 -1.52 5.80 0.29
C ILE A 375 -2.28 4.59 0.85
N GLY A 376 -2.12 3.44 0.18
CA GLY A 376 -2.64 2.16 0.65
C GLY A 376 -1.75 1.57 1.74
N LEU A 377 -2.25 1.45 2.97
CA LEU A 377 -1.48 0.88 4.09
C LEU A 377 -1.12 -0.58 3.82
N ASP A 378 -2.08 -1.37 3.35
CA ASP A 378 -1.90 -2.80 3.05
C ASP A 378 -0.94 -3.02 1.87
N ARG A 379 -0.95 -2.12 0.87
CA ARG A 379 0.02 -2.14 -0.24
C ARG A 379 1.44 -1.78 0.24
N THR A 380 1.55 -0.80 1.14
CA THR A 380 2.83 -0.41 1.77
C THR A 380 3.39 -1.53 2.62
N PHE A 381 2.54 -2.20 3.39
CA PHE A 381 2.89 -3.41 4.11
C PHE A 381 3.46 -4.47 3.17
N LEU A 382 2.77 -4.74 2.05
CA LEU A 382 3.24 -5.71 1.07
C LEU A 382 4.56 -5.30 0.42
N ALA A 383 4.76 -4.01 0.13
CA ALA A 383 6.01 -3.50 -0.45
C ALA A 383 7.20 -3.75 0.51
N ILE A 384 7.03 -3.43 1.80
CA ILE A 384 8.03 -3.69 2.83
C ILE A 384 8.32 -5.19 2.95
N LEU A 385 7.29 -6.02 3.05
CA LEU A 385 7.48 -7.47 3.19
C LEU A 385 8.15 -8.08 1.96
N SER A 386 7.75 -7.67 0.76
CA SER A 386 8.31 -8.19 -0.49
C SER A 386 9.77 -7.79 -0.66
N ASN A 387 10.13 -6.56 -0.30
CA ASN A 387 11.50 -6.08 -0.40
C ASN A 387 12.41 -6.64 0.71
N ALA A 388 11.86 -6.87 1.91
CA ALA A 388 12.61 -7.40 3.04
C ALA A 388 12.93 -8.90 2.91
N TYR A 389 12.11 -9.67 2.19
CA TYR A 389 12.25 -11.11 2.08
C TYR A 389 13.54 -11.52 1.35
N THR A 390 14.48 -12.13 2.08
CA THR A 390 15.76 -12.58 1.54
C THR A 390 16.04 -14.03 1.94
N GLU A 391 16.35 -14.88 0.96
CA GLU A 391 16.91 -16.21 1.18
C GLU A 391 18.43 -16.15 1.02
N GLU A 392 19.17 -16.46 2.07
CA GLU A 392 20.64 -16.37 2.09
C GLU A 392 21.27 -17.74 2.28
N LYS A 393 22.27 -18.03 1.44
CA LYS A 393 23.21 -19.14 1.65
C LYS A 393 24.37 -18.64 2.49
N LEU A 394 24.58 -19.27 3.63
CA LEU A 394 25.67 -18.96 4.55
C LEU A 394 26.95 -19.70 4.12
N GLU A 395 28.10 -19.22 4.59
CA GLU A 395 29.43 -19.80 4.29
C GLU A 395 29.55 -21.27 4.73
N ASP A 396 28.81 -21.66 5.76
CA ASP A 396 28.74 -23.03 6.27
C ASP A 396 27.89 -23.98 5.39
N GLY A 397 27.32 -23.48 4.29
CA GLY A 397 26.46 -24.23 3.38
C GLY A 397 25.00 -24.33 3.82
N SER A 398 24.62 -23.74 4.96
CA SER A 398 23.23 -23.70 5.42
C SER A 398 22.46 -22.53 4.81
N GLU A 399 21.15 -22.65 4.68
CA GLU A 399 20.28 -21.61 4.10
C GLU A 399 19.40 -20.99 5.16
N ARG A 400 19.30 -19.66 5.23
CA ARG A 400 18.38 -18.94 6.14
C ARG A 400 17.41 -18.05 5.36
N VAL A 401 16.22 -17.88 5.92
CA VAL A 401 15.31 -16.80 5.54
C VAL A 401 15.49 -15.66 6.53
N VAL A 402 15.70 -14.45 6.03
CA VAL A 402 15.76 -13.24 6.83
C VAL A 402 14.83 -12.19 6.24
N LEU A 403 14.03 -11.55 7.10
CA LEU A 403 13.27 -10.37 6.74
C LEU A 403 14.09 -9.12 7.08
N ARG A 404 14.66 -8.49 6.08
CA ARG A 404 15.43 -7.24 6.20
C ARG A 404 14.51 -6.02 6.36
N ILE A 405 13.52 -6.10 7.26
CA ILE A 405 12.58 -5.01 7.55
C ILE A 405 13.38 -3.83 8.14
N PRO A 406 13.10 -2.58 7.74
CA PRO A 406 13.69 -1.40 8.38
C PRO A 406 13.51 -1.47 9.91
N PRO A 407 14.57 -1.32 10.73
CA PRO A 407 14.48 -1.56 12.18
C PRO A 407 13.38 -0.75 12.89
N VAL A 408 13.14 0.50 12.44
CA VAL A 408 12.06 1.35 12.94
C VAL A 408 10.67 0.76 12.72
N LEU A 409 10.49 -0.09 11.71
CA LEU A 409 9.22 -0.76 11.37
C LEU A 409 9.12 -2.20 11.90
N ALA A 410 10.23 -2.81 12.30
CA ALA A 410 10.26 -4.22 12.74
C ALA A 410 9.19 -4.52 13.82
N PRO A 411 8.40 -5.60 13.70
CA PRO A 411 7.37 -5.96 14.67
C PRO A 411 7.90 -6.08 16.10
N ILE A 412 9.04 -6.76 16.23
CA ILE A 412 9.79 -6.93 17.48
C ILE A 412 11.11 -6.18 17.32
N LYS A 413 11.46 -5.36 18.32
CA LYS A 413 12.70 -4.57 18.30
C LYS A 413 13.88 -5.33 18.90
N ALA A 414 13.60 -6.15 19.93
CA ALA A 414 14.63 -6.96 20.57
C ALA A 414 14.06 -8.30 21.04
N ALA A 415 14.83 -9.37 20.85
CA ALA A 415 14.54 -10.67 21.42
C ALA A 415 15.53 -10.98 22.55
N ILE A 416 15.03 -11.34 23.74
CA ILE A 416 15.87 -11.66 24.90
C ILE A 416 15.88 -13.18 25.08
N LEU A 417 17.07 -13.78 24.99
CA LEU A 417 17.29 -15.20 24.81
C LEU A 417 18.27 -15.74 25.86
N PRO A 418 17.81 -16.42 26.93
CA PRO A 418 18.73 -17.07 27.86
C PRO A 418 19.44 -18.24 27.17
N LEU A 419 20.75 -18.40 27.35
CA LEU A 419 21.53 -19.44 26.68
C LEU A 419 20.96 -20.83 26.96
N ILE A 420 20.59 -21.08 28.21
CA ILE A 420 19.92 -22.30 28.68
C ILE A 420 18.74 -21.95 29.60
N LYS A 421 17.79 -22.87 29.72
CA LYS A 421 16.58 -22.74 30.55
C LYS A 421 16.82 -23.14 32.02
N LYS A 422 17.98 -22.81 32.58
CA LYS A 422 18.39 -23.15 33.96
C LYS A 422 19.39 -22.12 34.48
N ASP A 423 19.85 -22.32 35.70
CA ASP A 423 21.01 -21.64 36.28
C ASP A 423 20.83 -20.12 36.43
N GLY A 424 19.59 -19.65 36.67
CA GLY A 424 19.31 -18.23 36.91
C GLY A 424 19.29 -17.36 35.64
N LEU A 425 19.64 -17.90 34.47
CA LEU A 425 19.65 -17.16 33.21
C LEU A 425 18.24 -16.72 32.76
N PRO A 426 17.19 -17.56 32.87
CA PRO A 426 15.82 -17.13 32.59
C PRO A 426 15.39 -15.91 33.41
N GLU A 427 15.70 -15.91 34.70
CA GLU A 427 15.37 -14.84 35.64
C GLU A 427 16.09 -13.53 35.24
N LYS A 428 17.39 -13.60 34.95
CA LYS A 428 18.15 -12.43 34.48
C LYS A 428 17.67 -11.94 33.12
N ALA A 429 17.30 -12.84 32.21
CA ALA A 429 16.70 -12.47 30.93
C ALA A 429 15.35 -11.77 31.08
N ARG A 430 14.52 -12.21 32.05
CA ARG A 430 13.26 -11.53 32.38
C ARG A 430 13.48 -10.14 32.98
N GLU A 431 14.48 -9.99 33.86
CA GLU A 431 14.87 -8.68 34.40
C GLU A 431 15.25 -7.69 33.28
N ILE A 432 16.06 -8.13 32.32
CA ILE A 432 16.44 -7.30 31.15
C ILE A 432 15.23 -7.00 30.27
N MET A 433 14.35 -7.97 30.05
CA MET A 433 13.12 -7.72 29.29
C MET A 433 12.23 -6.70 30.02
N ASP A 434 12.13 -6.78 31.34
CA ASP A 434 11.29 -5.89 32.15
C ASP A 434 11.80 -4.44 32.13
N SER A 435 13.11 -4.22 31.98
CA SER A 435 13.66 -2.87 31.80
C SER A 435 13.44 -2.31 30.39
N LEU A 436 13.36 -3.17 29.36
CA LEU A 436 13.22 -2.75 27.96
C LEU A 436 11.76 -2.64 27.47
N LYS A 437 10.83 -3.42 28.03
CA LYS A 437 9.46 -3.58 27.51
C LYS A 437 8.59 -2.33 27.59
N PHE A 438 8.98 -1.33 28.38
CA PHE A 438 8.26 -0.05 28.46
C PHE A 438 8.49 0.83 27.23
N ASP A 439 9.68 0.72 26.62
CA ASP A 439 10.08 1.53 25.47
C ASP A 439 9.99 0.76 24.13
N TYR A 440 10.11 -0.56 24.18
CA TYR A 440 10.26 -1.39 22.98
C TYR A 440 9.39 -2.66 23.02
N GLN A 441 8.85 -3.03 21.87
CA GLN A 441 8.22 -4.33 21.70
C GLN A 441 9.28 -5.43 21.72
N CYS A 442 9.32 -6.20 22.80
CA CYS A 442 10.33 -7.21 23.06
C CYS A 442 9.73 -8.62 23.06
N GLN A 443 10.53 -9.62 22.68
CA GLN A 443 10.13 -11.03 22.71
C GLN A 443 11.09 -11.86 23.57
N TYR A 444 10.55 -12.73 24.42
CA TYR A 444 11.33 -13.69 25.19
C TYR A 444 11.22 -15.09 24.58
N ASP A 445 12.34 -15.81 24.47
CA ASP A 445 12.34 -17.19 24.00
C ASP A 445 13.50 -18.01 24.61
N GLU A 446 13.14 -19.10 25.29
CA GLU A 446 14.05 -20.04 25.97
C GLU A 446 13.97 -21.47 25.41
N LYS A 447 13.14 -21.69 24.39
CA LYS A 447 12.89 -23.04 23.84
C LYS A 447 13.86 -23.32 22.69
N ASP A 448 14.40 -24.53 22.65
CA ASP A 448 15.37 -24.98 21.64
C ASP A 448 16.75 -24.29 21.70
N ALA A 449 17.70 -24.81 20.91
CA ALA A 449 19.05 -24.28 20.81
C ALA A 449 19.07 -22.81 20.34
N ILE A 450 20.04 -22.03 20.81
CA ILE A 450 20.15 -20.59 20.53
C ILE A 450 20.17 -20.27 19.03
N GLY A 451 20.83 -21.09 18.22
CA GLY A 451 20.85 -20.92 16.75
C GLY A 451 19.46 -21.02 16.12
N ARG A 452 18.59 -21.93 16.59
CA ARG A 452 17.20 -22.03 16.10
C ARG A 452 16.38 -20.81 16.52
N ARG A 453 16.64 -20.28 17.72
CA ARG A 453 16.00 -19.05 18.21
C ARG A 453 16.40 -17.84 17.36
N TYR A 454 17.68 -17.68 17.04
CA TYR A 454 18.13 -16.65 16.09
C TYR A 454 17.45 -16.79 14.72
N ARG A 455 17.33 -18.01 14.18
CA ARG A 455 16.64 -18.26 12.91
C ARG A 455 15.16 -17.84 12.95
N ARG A 456 14.44 -18.10 14.05
CA ARG A 456 13.06 -17.64 14.23
C ARG A 456 12.97 -16.11 14.20
N GLN A 457 13.90 -15.44 14.85
CA GLN A 457 13.94 -13.97 14.94
C GLN A 457 14.35 -13.32 13.61
N ASP A 458 15.32 -13.89 12.90
CA ASP A 458 15.71 -13.47 11.55
C ASP A 458 14.50 -13.55 10.59
N ALA A 459 13.72 -14.63 10.67
CA ALA A 459 12.55 -14.86 9.83
C ALA A 459 11.37 -13.90 10.10
N ILE A 460 11.29 -13.27 11.27
CA ILE A 460 10.27 -12.23 11.57
C ILE A 460 10.85 -10.81 11.52
N GLY A 461 12.14 -10.67 11.21
CA GLY A 461 12.81 -9.39 10.98
C GLY A 461 13.21 -8.64 12.24
N THR A 462 13.34 -9.32 13.39
CA THR A 462 13.81 -8.69 14.64
C THR A 462 15.25 -8.20 14.48
N PRO A 463 15.56 -6.92 14.72
CA PRO A 463 16.87 -6.36 14.39
C PRO A 463 17.96 -6.79 15.39
N TYR A 464 17.60 -7.02 16.67
CA TYR A 464 18.55 -7.43 17.70
C TYR A 464 18.09 -8.65 18.50
N CYS A 465 19.00 -9.60 18.69
CA CYS A 465 18.84 -10.69 19.65
C CYS A 465 19.88 -10.51 20.78
N ILE A 466 19.41 -10.45 22.01
CA ILE A 466 20.20 -10.28 23.22
C ILE A 466 20.29 -11.63 23.92
N THR A 467 21.50 -12.19 23.99
CA THR A 467 21.75 -13.49 24.60
C THR A 467 22.33 -13.32 26.00
N VAL A 468 21.69 -13.98 26.95
CA VAL A 468 22.05 -13.99 28.38
C VAL A 468 22.75 -15.30 28.70
N ASP A 469 24.04 -15.25 29.00
CA ASP A 469 24.91 -16.40 29.29
C ASP A 469 25.41 -16.38 30.74
N HIS A 470 26.21 -17.38 31.13
CA HIS A 470 26.74 -17.46 32.50
C HIS A 470 27.60 -16.26 32.88
N GLN A 471 28.40 -15.75 31.94
CA GLN A 471 29.23 -14.56 32.18
C GLN A 471 28.36 -13.32 32.46
N THR A 472 27.13 -13.26 31.93
CA THR A 472 26.17 -12.19 32.26
C THR A 472 25.88 -12.08 33.76
N LEU A 473 25.86 -13.21 34.48
CA LEU A 473 25.65 -13.22 35.93
C LEU A 473 26.87 -12.73 36.72
N GLU A 474 28.05 -12.77 36.11
CA GLU A 474 29.32 -12.38 36.74
C GLU A 474 29.64 -10.89 36.52
N ASP A 475 29.42 -10.38 35.31
CA ASP A 475 29.88 -9.04 34.90
C ASP A 475 28.78 -8.09 34.37
N ASN A 476 27.50 -8.51 34.40
CA ASN A 476 26.36 -7.74 33.86
C ASN A 476 26.54 -7.32 32.39
N THR A 477 27.24 -8.13 31.59
CA THR A 477 27.33 -7.94 30.14
C THR A 477 26.59 -9.03 29.37
N VAL A 478 25.95 -8.65 28.28
CA VAL A 478 25.20 -9.53 27.38
C VAL A 478 25.79 -9.52 25.98
N THR A 479 25.50 -10.58 25.22
CA THR A 479 25.86 -10.62 23.80
C THR A 479 24.70 -10.08 22.97
N ILE A 480 24.92 -9.01 22.23
CA ILE A 480 23.95 -8.48 21.26
C ILE A 480 24.32 -8.96 19.85
N ARG A 481 23.39 -9.63 19.18
CA ARG A 481 23.51 -10.06 17.79
C ARG A 481 22.67 -9.17 16.89
N GLU A 482 23.30 -8.59 15.86
CA GLU A 482 22.61 -7.81 14.84
C GLU A 482 22.14 -8.71 13.68
N ARG A 483 20.89 -8.54 13.24
CA ARG A 483 20.21 -9.42 12.27
C ARG A 483 20.92 -9.54 10.92
N ASP A 484 21.27 -8.40 10.33
CA ASP A 484 21.68 -8.27 8.93
C ASP A 484 23.12 -8.73 8.72
N SER A 485 24.01 -8.32 9.62
CA SER A 485 25.44 -8.63 9.62
C SER A 485 25.78 -9.93 10.35
N MET A 486 24.87 -10.42 11.21
CA MET A 486 25.09 -11.55 12.13
C MET A 486 26.21 -11.33 13.16
N LEU A 487 26.80 -10.14 13.22
CA LEU A 487 27.86 -9.81 14.16
C LEU A 487 27.35 -9.86 15.59
N GLN A 488 28.19 -10.37 16.48
CA GLN A 488 27.92 -10.51 17.90
C GLN A 488 28.93 -9.66 18.67
N GLU A 489 28.42 -8.77 19.51
CA GLU A 489 29.22 -7.88 20.33
C GLU A 489 28.82 -8.05 21.80
N ARG A 490 29.81 -8.04 22.70
CA ARG A 490 29.57 -8.11 24.14
C ARG A 490 29.47 -6.70 24.70
N VAL A 491 28.33 -6.37 25.29
CA VAL A 491 28.01 -5.02 25.76
C VAL A 491 27.45 -5.06 27.18
N ASN A 492 27.65 -3.98 27.94
CA ASN A 492 27.00 -3.83 29.23
C ASN A 492 25.48 -3.71 29.04
N ILE A 493 24.70 -4.33 29.94
CA ILE A 493 23.22 -4.30 29.90
C ILE A 493 22.68 -2.86 29.81
N ASP A 494 23.29 -1.90 30.51
CA ASP A 494 22.86 -0.51 30.54
C ASP A 494 22.97 0.18 29.17
N ALA A 495 23.87 -0.29 28.29
CA ALA A 495 24.06 0.24 26.95
C ALA A 495 23.01 -0.28 25.94
N VAL A 496 22.32 -1.38 26.26
CA VAL A 496 21.44 -2.08 25.31
C VAL A 496 20.29 -1.19 24.83
N SER A 497 19.64 -0.46 25.73
CA SER A 497 18.53 0.43 25.38
C SER A 497 18.97 1.50 24.37
N GLU A 498 20.13 2.13 24.60
CA GLU A 498 20.64 3.18 23.71
C GLU A 498 21.06 2.62 22.34
N ILE A 499 21.59 1.40 22.28
CA ILE A 499 21.91 0.72 21.02
C ILE A 499 20.64 0.49 20.20
N ILE A 500 19.57 -0.03 20.83
CA ILE A 500 18.27 -0.24 20.18
C ILE A 500 17.73 1.11 19.69
N ARG A 501 17.69 2.12 20.57
CA ARG A 501 17.17 3.46 20.28
C ARG A 501 17.82 4.08 19.04
N LYS A 502 19.15 4.06 18.94
CA LYS A 502 19.88 4.61 17.79
C LYS A 502 19.52 3.91 16.48
N LYS A 503 19.33 2.59 16.51
CA LYS A 503 19.00 1.78 15.32
C LYS A 503 17.56 2.01 14.85
N ILE A 504 16.61 2.20 15.78
CA ILE A 504 15.19 2.38 15.47
C ILE A 504 14.78 3.85 15.34
N ALA A 505 15.74 4.78 15.41
CA ALA A 505 15.46 6.20 15.25
C ALA A 505 14.80 6.47 13.89
N VAL A 506 13.72 7.25 13.91
CA VAL A 506 13.05 7.73 12.69
C VAL A 506 14.00 8.64 11.94
N LYS A 507 14.24 8.28 10.68
CA LYS A 507 14.94 9.10 9.68
C LYS A 507 13.88 9.42 8.64
N LEU A 508 13.50 10.68 8.53
CA LEU A 508 12.53 11.18 7.57
C LEU A 508 13.22 12.24 6.72
#